data_AF-X0U3H5-F1
#
_entry.id   AF-X0U3H5-F1
#
_cell.length_a   1.000
_cell.length_b   1.000
_cell.length_c   1.000
_cell.angle_alpha   90.00
_cell.angle_beta   90.00
_cell.angle_gamma   90.00
#
_symmetry.space_group_name_H-M   'P 1'
#
loop_
_entity.id
_entity.type
_entity.pdbx_description
1 polymer ?
#
loop_
_entity_poly.entity_id
_entity_poly.type
_entity_poly.pdbx_seq_one_letter_code
_entity_poly.pdbx_strand_id
1 'polypeptide(L)'
;SSGLRDAEDETHGEKEPARKGKMSVATKWYVRVTKPNHPRANKRGQVKRSVLVMEQAIGRYLLPDEEVHHLNRVMTDDFIGNLFLTTHSSHRQMEKNIKNRYEIALSKMNAEGGGI
;
A
#
# COMPACT_ATOMS: atom_id res chain seq x y z
N SER A 1 -33.53 10.47 66.13
CA SER A 1 -33.93 10.85 64.76
C SER A 1 -32.72 11.50 64.12
N SER A 2 -31.84 10.72 63.50
CA SER A 2 -31.81 10.37 62.06
C SER A 2 -31.27 11.50 61.19
N GLY A 3 -30.20 11.22 60.44
CA GLY A 3 -29.52 12.10 59.49
C GLY A 3 -28.03 11.74 59.41
N LEU A 4 -27.67 10.57 58.85
CA LEU A 4 -27.25 10.39 57.43
C LEU A 4 -25.99 11.23 57.14
N ARG A 5 -24.78 10.76 57.50
CA ARG A 5 -23.82 9.96 56.68
C ARG A 5 -23.59 10.55 55.29
N ASP A 6 -22.60 11.44 55.19
CA ASP A 6 -22.00 11.89 53.94
C ASP A 6 -21.21 10.73 53.31
N ALA A 7 -21.66 10.29 52.14
CA ALA A 7 -20.96 9.37 51.26
C ALA A 7 -20.63 10.13 49.97
N GLU A 8 -19.36 10.46 49.80
CA GLU A 8 -18.81 11.06 48.58
C GLU A 8 -18.55 9.92 47.58
N ASP A 9 -19.47 9.74 46.64
CA ASP A 9 -19.38 8.78 45.53
C ASP A 9 -18.64 9.45 44.37
N GLU A 10 -17.31 9.32 44.37
CA GLU A 10 -16.48 9.76 43.24
C GLU A 10 -16.52 8.75 42.10
N THR A 11 -17.22 9.21 41.07
CA THR A 11 -17.29 8.80 39.68
C THR A 11 -16.04 8.18 39.02
N HIS A 12 -16.32 7.17 38.19
CA HIS A 12 -15.69 6.82 36.90
C HIS A 12 -14.36 6.05 36.90
N GLY A 13 -14.47 4.77 36.52
CA GLY A 13 -13.33 3.92 36.18
C GLY A 13 -13.74 2.66 35.43
N GLU A 14 -14.68 2.75 34.50
CA GLU A 14 -14.94 1.64 33.58
C GLU A 14 -13.71 1.44 32.70
N LYS A 15 -13.03 0.31 32.91
CA LYS A 15 -11.87 -0.12 32.15
C LYS A 15 -12.33 -0.49 30.74
N GLU A 16 -12.27 0.48 29.83
CA GLU A 16 -12.39 0.26 28.39
C GLU A 16 -11.41 -0.85 27.95
N PRO A 17 -11.88 -1.95 27.35
CA PRO A 17 -10.98 -2.96 26.81
C PRO A 17 -10.20 -2.34 25.65
N ALA A 18 -8.88 -2.29 25.78
CA ALA A 18 -7.97 -1.89 24.72
C ALA A 18 -8.15 -2.81 23.50
N ARG A 19 -9.12 -2.47 22.64
CA ARG A 19 -9.24 -3.02 21.30
C ARG A 19 -8.02 -2.52 20.55
N LYS A 20 -6.96 -3.34 20.53
CA LYS A 20 -5.86 -3.23 19.57
C LYS A 20 -6.49 -3.26 18.19
N GLY A 21 -6.85 -2.08 17.68
CA GLY A 21 -7.37 -1.90 16.35
C GLY A 21 -6.34 -2.47 15.41
N LYS A 22 -6.69 -3.56 14.72
CA LYS A 22 -5.93 -4.02 13.58
C LYS A 22 -6.00 -2.88 12.56
N MET A 23 -4.97 -2.03 12.52
CA MET A 23 -4.76 -1.05 11.46
C MET A 23 -4.63 -1.82 10.16
N SER A 24 -5.77 -2.07 9.53
CA SER A 24 -5.86 -2.59 8.18
C SER A 24 -5.66 -1.38 7.28
N VAL A 25 -4.39 -1.07 7.00
CA VAL A 25 -4.02 -0.05 6.02
C VAL A 25 -4.35 -0.62 4.64
N ALA A 26 -5.64 -0.61 4.28
CA ALA A 26 -6.12 -1.12 3.01
C ALA A 26 -6.87 -0.02 2.25
N THR A 27 -6.22 1.13 2.06
CA THR A 27 -6.55 2.00 0.92
C THR A 27 -5.37 1.96 -0.03
N LYS A 28 -5.42 1.05 -1.01
CA LYS A 28 -4.46 1.04 -2.12
C LYS A 28 -4.75 2.28 -2.98
N TRP A 29 -4.00 3.36 -2.74
CA TRP A 29 -4.12 4.62 -3.49
C TRP A 29 -3.58 4.49 -4.91
N TYR A 30 -4.39 3.97 -5.84
CA TYR A 30 -4.06 3.99 -7.27
C TYR A 30 -4.68 5.19 -7.95
N VAL A 31 -3.89 5.92 -8.75
CA VAL A 31 -4.44 6.91 -9.67
C VAL A 31 -5.13 6.19 -10.84
N ARG A 32 -6.37 6.58 -11.15
CA ARG A 32 -7.17 6.01 -12.23
C ARG A 32 -7.58 7.08 -13.22
N VAL A 33 -7.64 6.70 -14.49
CA VAL A 33 -8.07 7.54 -15.60
C VAL A 33 -9.28 6.89 -16.28
N THR A 34 -10.31 7.67 -16.55
CA THR A 34 -11.49 7.20 -17.29
C THR A 34 -11.14 6.99 -18.76
N LYS A 35 -11.13 5.72 -19.20
CA LYS A 35 -11.00 5.28 -20.59
C LYS A 35 -11.94 4.09 -20.79
N PRO A 36 -13.23 4.32 -21.10
CA PRO A 36 -14.24 3.26 -21.10
C PRO A 36 -14.00 2.16 -22.14
N ASN A 37 -13.35 2.50 -23.26
CA ASN A 37 -13.05 1.55 -24.34
C ASN A 37 -11.70 0.84 -24.18
N HIS A 38 -11.01 1.01 -23.04
CA HIS A 38 -9.72 0.39 -22.83
C HIS A 38 -9.87 -1.09 -22.48
N PRO A 39 -9.04 -2.00 -23.03
CA PRO A 39 -9.14 -3.44 -22.73
C PRO A 39 -8.96 -3.75 -21.24
N ARG A 40 -8.23 -2.88 -20.52
CA ARG A 40 -8.02 -2.97 -19.06
C ARG A 40 -8.87 -2.02 -18.22
N ALA A 41 -9.96 -1.50 -18.77
CA ALA A 41 -10.92 -0.73 -18.01
C ALA A 41 -11.65 -1.60 -16.98
N ASN A 42 -11.87 -1.07 -15.78
CA ASN A 42 -12.75 -1.71 -14.80
C ASN A 42 -14.24 -1.52 -15.16
N LYS A 43 -15.15 -2.05 -14.34
CA LYS A 43 -16.61 -1.90 -14.51
C LYS A 43 -17.09 -0.43 -14.60
N ARG A 44 -16.28 0.54 -14.17
CA ARG A 44 -16.57 1.98 -14.25
C ARG A 44 -15.90 2.66 -15.45
N GLY A 45 -15.31 1.88 -16.37
CA GLY A 45 -14.59 2.42 -17.52
C GLY A 45 -13.23 3.04 -17.16
N GLN A 46 -12.59 2.65 -16.05
CA GLN A 46 -11.37 3.27 -15.54
C GLN A 46 -10.16 2.34 -15.57
N VAL A 47 -9.01 2.88 -15.96
CA VAL A 47 -7.71 2.18 -16.05
C VAL A 47 -6.74 2.78 -15.05
N LYS A 48 -5.79 1.99 -14.54
CA LYS A 48 -4.70 2.53 -13.70
C LYS A 48 -3.79 3.43 -14.53
N ARG A 49 -3.39 4.58 -14.00
CA ARG A 49 -2.48 5.50 -14.70
C ARG A 49 -1.12 4.84 -14.97
N SER A 50 -0.61 4.03 -14.04
CA SER A 50 0.62 3.24 -14.24
C SER A 50 0.58 2.32 -15.46
N VAL A 51 -0.56 1.69 -15.75
CA VAL A 51 -0.76 0.85 -16.94
C VAL A 51 -0.64 1.70 -18.20
N LEU A 52 -1.30 2.85 -18.24
CA LEU A 52 -1.26 3.75 -19.39
C LEU A 52 0.16 4.28 -19.65
N VAL A 53 0.89 4.65 -18.60
CA VAL A 53 2.30 5.10 -18.73
C VAL A 53 3.18 3.96 -19.28
N MET A 54 3.01 2.74 -18.77
CA MET A 54 3.77 1.59 -19.26
C MET A 54 3.43 1.25 -20.71
N GLU A 55 2.14 1.21 -21.09
CA GLU A 55 1.70 0.93 -22.46
C GLU A 55 2.23 1.97 -23.46
N GLN A 56 2.24 3.24 -23.06
CA GLN A 56 2.84 4.32 -23.85
C GLN A 56 4.34 4.12 -24.02
N ALA A 57 5.05 3.66 -22.97
CA ALA A 57 6.49 3.42 -23.02
C ALA A 57 6.88 2.23 -23.91
N ILE A 58 6.08 1.15 -23.90
CA ILE A 58 6.36 -0.06 -24.71
C ILE A 58 5.73 -0.03 -26.11
N GLY A 59 4.84 0.93 -26.38
CA GLY A 59 4.19 1.11 -27.68
C GLY A 59 3.09 0.07 -28.00
N ARG A 60 2.57 -0.64 -27.00
CA ARG A 60 1.49 -1.62 -27.16
C ARG A 60 0.67 -1.76 -25.88
N TYR A 61 -0.52 -2.34 -25.98
CA TYR A 61 -1.28 -2.74 -24.78
C TYR A 61 -0.57 -3.84 -24.00
N LEU A 62 -0.79 -3.86 -22.69
CA LEU A 62 -0.33 -4.95 -21.85
C LEU A 62 -1.10 -6.24 -22.16
N LEU A 63 -0.38 -7.35 -22.18
CA LEU A 63 -0.96 -8.68 -22.32
C LEU A 63 -1.76 -9.05 -21.06
N PRO A 64 -2.73 -9.98 -21.16
CA PRO A 64 -3.56 -10.37 -20.02
C PRO A 64 -2.76 -10.84 -18.79
N ASP A 65 -1.60 -11.45 -19.00
CA ASP A 65 -0.71 -12.00 -17.96
C ASP A 65 0.31 -11.00 -17.40
N GLU A 66 0.45 -9.83 -18.04
CA GLU A 66 1.37 -8.76 -17.65
C GLU A 66 0.76 -7.85 -16.58
N GLU A 67 1.56 -7.38 -15.63
CA GLU A 67 1.21 -6.43 -14.58
C GLU A 67 2.32 -5.38 -14.38
N VAL A 68 1.91 -4.18 -13.96
CA VAL A 68 2.84 -3.10 -13.61
C VAL A 68 3.04 -3.07 -12.10
N HIS A 69 4.29 -3.15 -11.66
CA HIS A 69 4.72 -3.06 -10.27
C HIS A 69 5.44 -1.74 -10.01
N HIS A 70 5.13 -1.08 -8.89
CA HIS A 70 5.84 0.11 -8.44
C HIS A 70 7.02 -0.28 -7.53
N LEU A 71 8.25 0.00 -7.95
CA LEU A 71 9.47 -0.42 -7.24
C LEU A 71 9.59 0.23 -5.86
N ASN A 72 9.31 1.53 -5.74
CA ASN A 72 9.32 2.26 -4.47
C ASN A 72 8.07 2.03 -3.60
N ARG A 73 7.11 1.21 -4.06
CA ARG A 73 5.82 0.95 -3.41
C ARG A 73 4.92 2.19 -3.22
N VAL A 74 5.26 3.31 -3.84
CA VAL A 74 4.44 4.51 -3.90
C VAL A 74 3.51 4.40 -5.11
N MET A 75 2.26 4.02 -4.85
CA MET A 75 1.26 3.69 -5.90
C MET A 75 0.81 4.90 -6.72
N THR A 76 1.20 6.11 -6.32
CA THR A 76 0.94 7.38 -7.02
C THR A 76 2.12 7.86 -7.86
N ASP A 77 3.30 7.24 -7.71
CA ASP A 77 4.51 7.58 -8.46
C ASP A 77 4.59 6.75 -9.74
N ASP A 78 4.02 7.29 -10.82
CA ASP A 78 3.96 6.63 -12.11
C ASP A 78 5.15 6.99 -13.02
N PHE A 79 6.28 7.43 -12.46
CA PHE A 79 7.49 7.64 -13.24
C PHE A 79 7.94 6.30 -13.87
N ILE A 80 8.19 6.28 -15.18
CA ILE A 80 8.46 5.02 -15.90
C ILE A 80 9.67 4.25 -15.32
N GLY A 81 10.69 4.95 -14.82
CA GLY A 81 11.85 4.32 -14.15
C GLY A 81 11.53 3.68 -12.80
N ASN A 82 10.40 4.04 -12.18
CA ASN A 82 9.88 3.44 -10.95
C ASN A 82 8.86 2.30 -11.23
N LEU A 83 8.49 2.10 -12.50
CA LEU A 83 7.58 1.04 -12.92
C LEU A 83 8.35 -0.15 -13.47
N PHE A 84 7.89 -1.34 -13.12
CA PHE A 84 8.44 -2.59 -13.62
C PHE A 84 7.32 -3.44 -14.23
N LEU A 85 7.52 -3.89 -15.47
CA LEU A 85 6.62 -4.81 -16.15
C LEU A 85 6.97 -6.25 -15.75
N THR A 86 6.02 -6.97 -15.18
CA THR A 86 6.20 -8.36 -14.74
C THR A 86 5.01 -9.20 -15.17
N THR A 87 5.15 -10.52 -15.20
CA THR A 87 4.01 -11.42 -15.32
C THR A 87 3.45 -11.79 -13.94
N HIS A 88 2.20 -12.27 -13.88
CA HIS A 88 1.60 -12.77 -12.63
C HIS A 88 2.44 -13.86 -11.95
N SER A 89 3.03 -14.77 -12.72
CA SER A 89 3.89 -15.85 -12.20
C SER A 89 5.20 -15.32 -11.62
N SER A 90 5.79 -14.31 -12.28
CA SER A 90 7.05 -13.70 -11.85
C SER A 90 6.89 -12.72 -10.70
N HIS A 91 5.73 -12.07 -10.58
CA HIS A 91 5.45 -11.04 -9.56
C HIS A 91 5.60 -11.58 -8.14
N ARG A 92 5.06 -12.78 -7.85
CA ARG A 92 5.17 -13.41 -6.52
C ARG A 92 6.62 -13.75 -6.14
N GLN A 93 7.43 -14.18 -7.10
CA GLN A 93 8.84 -14.48 -6.89
C GLN A 93 9.63 -13.18 -6.66
N MET A 94 9.33 -12.16 -7.45
CA MET A 94 9.99 -10.85 -7.39
C MET A 94 9.69 -10.11 -6.08
N GLU A 95 8.46 -10.13 -5.57
CA GLU A 95 8.13 -9.49 -4.28
C GLU A 95 8.98 -10.03 -3.12
N LYS A 96 9.25 -11.35 -3.12
CA LYS A 96 10.14 -11.97 -2.13
C LYS A 96 11.57 -11.46 -2.28
N ASN A 97 12.05 -11.38 -3.52
CA ASN A 97 13.42 -10.94 -3.82
C ASN A 97 13.62 -9.44 -3.54
N ILE A 98 12.64 -8.58 -3.84
CA ILE A 98 12.69 -7.13 -3.56
C ILE A 98 12.72 -6.89 -2.05
N LYS A 99 11.85 -7.57 -1.28
CA LYS A 99 11.88 -7.48 0.19
C LYS A 99 13.26 -7.85 0.71
N ASN A 100 13.80 -8.99 0.29
CA ASN A 100 15.12 -9.44 0.74
C ASN A 100 16.24 -8.43 0.40
N ARG A 101 16.24 -7.85 -0.81
CA ARG A 101 17.24 -6.85 -1.19
C ARG A 101 17.12 -5.55 -0.40
N TYR A 102 15.90 -5.11 -0.08
CA TYR A 102 15.67 -3.90 0.72
C TYR A 102 16.07 -4.11 2.18
N GLU A 103 15.75 -5.26 2.77
CA GLU A 103 16.19 -5.64 4.12
C GLU A 103 17.72 -5.74 4.20
N ILE A 104 18.37 -6.34 3.20
CA ILE A 104 19.83 -6.40 3.11
C ILE A 104 20.44 -5.00 2.97
N ALA A 105 19.87 -4.13 2.11
CA ALA A 105 20.36 -2.76 1.93
C ALA A 105 20.20 -1.93 3.22
N LEU A 106 19.04 -1.99 3.88
CA LEU A 106 18.79 -1.33 5.18
C LEU A 106 19.72 -1.86 6.27
N SER A 107 19.91 -3.17 6.34
CA SER A 107 20.82 -3.79 7.31
C SER A 107 22.28 -3.36 7.08
N LYS A 108 22.71 -3.24 5.82
CA LYS A 108 24.04 -2.72 5.48
C LYS A 108 24.21 -1.24 5.81
N MET A 109 23.21 -0.40 5.48
CA MET A 109 23.23 1.03 5.82
C MET A 109 23.23 1.28 7.33
N ASN A 110 22.52 0.45 8.11
CA ASN A 110 22.53 0.53 9.58
C ASN A 110 23.83 -0.02 10.19
N ALA A 111 24.47 -1.00 9.55
CA ALA A 111 25.75 -1.55 10.00
C ALA A 111 26.95 -0.63 9.69
N GLU A 112 26.82 0.20 8.64
CA GLU A 112 27.86 1.17 8.23
C GLU A 112 27.76 2.52 8.94
N GLY A 113 26.88 2.67 9.95
CA GLY A 113 26.91 3.81 10.87
C GLY A 113 26.50 5.14 10.23
N GLY A 114 25.44 5.17 9.42
CA GLY A 114 24.78 6.40 9.00
C GLY A 114 23.97 7.05 10.12
N GLY A 115 24.66 7.52 11.17
CA GLY A 115 24.08 8.44 12.14
C GLY A 115 23.77 9.78 11.48
N ILE A 116 22.55 10.26 11.66
CA ILE A 116 22.26 11.70 11.67
C ILE A 116 22.74 12.29 13.00
#